data_AF-A0A4Q3SYV4-F1
#
_entry.id   AF-A0A4Q3SYV4-F1
#
_cell.length_a   1.000
_cell.length_b   1.000
_cell.length_c   1.000
_cell.angle_alpha   90.00
_cell.angle_beta   90.00
_cell.angle_gamma   90.00
#
_symmetry.space_group_name_H-M   'P 1'
#
loop_
_entity.id
_entity.type
_entity.pdbx_description
1 polymer ?
#
loop_
_entity_poly.entity_id
_entity_poly.type
_entity_poly.pdbx_seq_one_letter_code
_entity_poly.pdbx_strand_id
1 'polypeptide(L)' 'MTQASFPTAPTKDALERGEVLSPRFDANGLIAAVATHAETGEVLMFAWMNAEALARTFELGEAV' A
#
# COMPACT_ATOMS: atom_id res chain seq x y z
N MET A 1 13.17 5.54 -14.94
CA MET A 1 12.10 5.49 -13.92
C MET A 1 12.04 4.06 -13.43
N THR A 2 12.44 3.81 -12.18
CA THR A 2 12.46 2.48 -11.60
C THR A 2 11.06 2.19 -11.09
N GLN A 3 10.34 1.24 -11.69
CA GLN A 3 9.06 0.80 -11.14
C GLN A 3 9.34 0.14 -9.79
N ALA A 4 8.76 0.66 -8.72
CA ALA A 4 8.80 0.00 -7.42
C ALA A 4 8.12 -1.37 -7.53
N SER A 5 8.83 -2.42 -7.09
CA SER A 5 8.35 -3.80 -7.14
C SER A 5 8.14 -4.30 -5.71
N PHE A 6 6.90 -4.60 -5.36
CA PHE A 6 6.58 -5.27 -4.10
C PHE A 6 6.65 -6.79 -4.27
N PRO A 7 7.17 -7.53 -3.27
CA PRO A 7 7.22 -8.98 -3.34
C PRO A 7 5.81 -9.57 -3.31
N THR A 8 5.61 -10.66 -4.04
CA THR A 8 4.38 -11.47 -3.94
C THR A 8 4.50 -12.44 -2.77
N ALA A 9 3.48 -12.50 -1.92
CA ALA A 9 3.45 -13.46 -0.83
C ALA A 9 3.48 -14.91 -1.36
N PRO A 10 4.34 -15.79 -0.83
CA PRO A 10 4.46 -17.16 -1.34
C PRO A 10 3.26 -18.05 -0.97
N THR A 11 2.54 -17.72 0.11
CA THR A 11 1.36 -18.45 0.58
C THR A 11 0.33 -17.46 1.13
N LYS A 12 -0.92 -17.92 1.29
CA LYS A 12 -1.96 -17.12 1.95
C LYS A 12 -1.62 -16.83 3.41
N ASP A 13 -1.07 -17.80 4.13
CA ASP A 13 -0.67 -17.60 5.53
C ASP A 13 0.42 -16.51 5.65
N ALA A 14 1.39 -16.49 4.72
CA ALA A 14 2.39 -15.43 4.66
C ALA A 14 1.80 -14.05 4.34
N LEU A 15 0.70 -13.97 3.57
CA LEU A 15 0.01 -12.71 3.29
C LEU A 15 -0.71 -12.15 4.52
N GLU A 16 -1.33 -13.02 5.32
CA GLU A 16 -2.15 -12.60 6.47
C GLU A 16 -1.33 -12.42 7.76
N ARG A 17 -0.20 -13.13 7.90
CA ARG A 17 0.58 -13.20 9.15
C ARG A 17 2.08 -12.97 8.97
N GLY A 18 2.55 -12.76 7.75
CA GLY A 18 3.96 -12.49 7.48
C GLY A 18 4.38 -11.07 7.83
N GLU A 19 5.70 -10.85 7.88
CA GLU A 19 6.29 -9.53 8.16
C GLU A 19 6.51 -8.70 6.89
N VAL A 20 6.42 -9.34 5.73
CA VAL A 20 6.69 -8.72 4.43
C VAL A 20 5.39 -8.14 3.87
N LEU A 21 5.40 -6.83 3.60
CA LEU A 21 4.30 -6.16 2.94
C LEU A 21 4.21 -6.61 1.47
N SER A 22 3.18 -7.42 1.17
CA SER A 22 2.92 -7.99 -0.16
C SER A 22 1.54 -7.56 -0.70
N PRO A 23 1.35 -6.27 -1.06
CA PRO A 23 0.07 -5.73 -1.49
C PRO A 23 -0.38 -6.38 -2.79
N ARG A 24 -1.67 -6.70 -2.85
CA ARG A 24 -2.31 -7.24 -4.05
C ARG A 24 -2.96 -6.10 -4.84
N PHE A 25 -2.29 -5.65 -5.89
CA PHE A 25 -2.85 -4.69 -6.83
C PHE A 25 -3.92 -5.35 -7.71
N ASP A 26 -4.88 -4.54 -8.14
CA ASP A 26 -5.94 -4.95 -9.07
C ASP A 26 -5.41 -5.07 -10.52
N ALA A 27 -6.33 -5.35 -11.46
CA ALA A 27 -5.98 -5.48 -12.89
C ALA A 27 -5.43 -4.18 -13.52
N ASN A 28 -5.65 -3.03 -12.88
CA ASN A 28 -5.14 -1.72 -13.32
C ASN A 28 -3.82 -1.36 -12.62
N GLY A 29 -3.30 -2.23 -11.74
CA GLY A 29 -2.11 -1.95 -10.95
C GLY A 29 -2.37 -0.99 -9.79
N LEU A 30 -3.61 -0.92 -9.30
CA LEU A 30 -4.04 -0.01 -8.23
C LEU A 30 -4.39 -0.77 -6.94
N ILE A 31 -4.20 -0.09 -5.81
CA ILE A 31 -4.68 -0.51 -4.49
C ILE A 31 -5.48 0.64 -3.85
N ALA A 32 -6.52 0.28 -3.11
CA ALA A 32 -7.31 1.24 -2.34
C ALA A 32 -6.52 1.72 -1.12
N ALA A 33 -6.48 3.03 -0.92
CA ALA A 33 -5.85 3.68 0.23
C ALA A 33 -6.86 4.53 0.98
N VAL A 34 -6.93 4.36 2.30
CA VAL A 34 -7.78 5.15 3.20
C VAL A 34 -6.86 5.87 4.17
N ALA A 35 -6.90 7.20 4.18
CA ALA A 35 -6.20 7.98 5.19
C ALA A 35 -7.14 8.25 6.37
N THR A 36 -6.65 8.00 7.57
CA THR A 36 -7.38 8.26 8.81
C THR A 36 -6.59 9.19 9.71
N HIS A 37 -7.28 9.99 10.53
CA HIS A 37 -6.63 10.76 11.58
C HIS A 37 -5.97 9.81 12.58
N ALA A 38 -4.68 10.00 12.87
CA ALA A 38 -3.88 9.06 13.63
C ALA A 38 -4.38 8.83 15.08
N GLU A 39 -4.93 9.86 15.73
CA GLU A 39 -5.41 9.76 17.12
C GLU A 39 -6.88 9.34 17.24
N THR A 40 -7.77 9.84 16.37
CA THR A 40 -9.23 9.65 16.49
C THR A 40 -9.76 8.49 15.65
N GLY A 41 -9.00 8.06 14.63
CA GLY A 41 -9.46 7.09 13.63
C GLY A 41 -10.48 7.63 12.62
N GLU A 42 -10.75 8.95 12.63
CA GLU A 42 -11.67 9.57 11.65
C GLU A 42 -11.14 9.36 10.23
N VAL A 43 -12.02 8.93 9.31
CA VAL A 43 -11.67 8.80 7.89
C VAL A 43 -11.58 10.19 7.25
N LEU A 44 -10.40 10.51 6.74
CA LEU A 44 -10.11 11.81 6.12
C LEU A 44 -10.23 11.76 4.60
N MET A 45 -9.80 10.65 3.99
CA MET A 45 -9.71 10.52 2.53
C MET A 45 -9.79 9.05 2.09
N PHE A 46 -10.33 8.85 0.88
CA PHE A 46 -10.22 7.62 0.10
C PHE A 46 -9.59 7.93 -1.26
N ALA A 47 -8.60 7.13 -1.67
CA ALA A 47 -7.86 7.29 -2.93
C ALA A 47 -7.38 5.94 -3.49
N TRP A 48 -6.79 5.97 -4.69
CA TRP A 48 -6.13 4.84 -5.34
C TRP A 48 -4.63 5.12 -5.46
N MET A 49 -3.80 4.13 -5.16
CA MET A 49 -2.35 4.20 -5.31
C MET A 49 -1.85 3.13 -6.26
N ASN A 50 -0.92 3.48 -7.14
CA ASN A 50 -0.12 2.49 -7.86
C ASN A 50 1.11 2.08 -7.02
N ALA A 51 1.92 1.15 -7.52
CA ALA A 51 3.10 0.69 -6.80
C ALA A 51 4.15 1.79 -6.54
N GLU A 52 4.32 2.74 -7.47
CA GLU A 52 5.28 3.84 -7.28
C GLU A 52 4.82 4.82 -6.19
N ALA A 53 3.55 5.22 -6.21
CA ALA A 53 2.97 6.09 -5.20
C ALA A 53 3.10 5.47 -3.80
N LEU A 54 2.75 4.18 -3.66
CA LEU A 54 2.86 3.49 -2.37
C LEU A 54 4.31 3.43 -1.86
N ALA A 55 5.27 3.13 -2.74
CA ALA A 55 6.69 3.11 -2.37
C ALA A 55 7.19 4.50 -1.94
N ARG A 56 6.84 5.55 -2.69
CA ARG A 56 7.20 6.93 -2.34
C ARG A 56 6.60 7.37 -1.03
N THR A 57 5.38 6.94 -0.70
CA THR A 57 4.78 7.24 0.62
C THR A 57 5.60 6.67 1.76
N PHE A 58 6.20 5.49 1.61
CA PHE A 58 7.12 4.96 2.62
C PHE A 58 8.45 5.72 2.69
N GLU A 59 8.98 6.13 1.54
CA GLU A 59 10.24 6.88 1.48
C GLU A 59 10.12 8.29 2.06
N LEU A 60 9.02 8.98 1.76
CA LEU A 60 8.79 10.38 2.15
C LEU A 60 8.13 10.51 3.52
N GLY A 61 7.35 9.51 3.95
CA GLY A 61 6.48 9.63 5.12
C GLY A 61 5.22 10.47 4.87
N GLU A 62 4.90 10.75 3.61
CA GLU A 62 3.76 11.57 3.18
C GLU A 62 2.94 10.82 2.11
N ALA A 63 1.61 10.94 2.14
CA ALA A 63 0.75 10.34 1.11
C ALA A 63 0.95 11.05 -0.25
N VAL A 64 1.16 10.26 -1.32
CA VAL A 64 1.36 10.74 -2.71
C VAL A 64 0.48 10.04 -3.73
#